data_AF-A0A1G7YJV9-F1
#
_entry.id   AF-A0A1G7YJV9-F1
#
_cell.length_a   1.000
_cell.length_b   1.000
_cell.length_c   1.000
_cell.angle_alpha   90.00
_cell.angle_beta   90.00
_cell.angle_gamma   90.00
#
_symmetry.space_group_name_H-M   'P 1'
#
loop_
_entity.id
_entity.type
_entity.pdbx_description
1 polymer ?
#
loop_
_entity_poly.entity_id
_entity_poly.type
_entity_poly.pdbx_seq_one_letter_code
_entity_poly.pdbx_strand_id
1 'polypeptide(L)'
;MKLKSLPLLITCMVLSPSLFALTLDELTQQAKQGDAKAQYQLAQRFKTGDGVTQSAKDAFYWLDQAAQNGQLDASIELAQQAVDHSANPGDFAEHFYALIKLAASGDANAQTALAKLYQNEGIADIDPKQLAEVWYHIAAEKSDAASAAYSALLEQQFNQRRAKQIKQFNELEPVSAARPADIQAEQNSAIWYQIALGVSLLISALFALLLLNKKGAPHHSEHEQQISQLQATIHQQNSVMKQQKRQLETLFRQFKKLETQPAAVPKPEPKDHKLGLAASMFGFRANSLPDEKQIKTRYKQLCKIYHPDLKGTDEEMKRLNNALKILLAHVNK
;
A
#
# COMPACT_ATOMS: atom_id res chain seq x y z
N MET A 1 -1.61 93.58 -17.01
CA MET A 1 -0.83 92.40 -16.59
C MET A 1 -1.49 91.15 -17.16
N LYS A 2 -0.70 90.30 -17.82
CA LYS A 2 -1.17 89.20 -18.67
C LYS A 2 -1.79 88.07 -17.85
N LEU A 3 -3.04 87.73 -18.14
CA LEU A 3 -3.62 86.41 -17.87
C LEU A 3 -2.79 85.37 -18.65
N LYS A 4 -2.17 84.42 -17.94
CA LYS A 4 -1.67 83.17 -18.53
C LYS A 4 -2.63 82.05 -18.13
N SER A 5 -3.40 81.60 -19.10
CA SER A 5 -3.92 80.24 -19.18
C SER A 5 -2.75 79.27 -19.36
N LEU A 6 -2.81 78.07 -18.75
CA LEU A 6 -2.47 76.80 -19.40
C LEU A 6 -2.91 75.62 -18.49
N PRO A 7 -3.22 74.45 -19.08
CA PRO A 7 -4.26 73.55 -18.61
C PRO A 7 -3.78 72.52 -17.60
N LEU A 8 -4.75 72.09 -16.79
CA LEU A 8 -4.76 70.88 -15.99
C LEU A 8 -4.72 69.66 -16.94
N LEU A 9 -3.55 69.33 -17.46
CA LEU A 9 -3.35 68.26 -18.44
C LEU A 9 -2.34 67.25 -17.89
N ILE A 10 -2.91 66.14 -17.41
CA ILE A 10 -2.41 64.77 -17.57
C ILE A 10 -0.95 64.55 -17.17
N THR A 11 -0.72 64.13 -15.93
CA THR A 11 0.29 63.11 -15.58
C THR A 11 -0.22 62.24 -14.42
N CYS A 12 -1.42 61.68 -14.59
CA CYS A 12 -1.72 60.35 -14.03
C CYS A 12 -0.99 59.30 -14.90
N MET A 13 0.31 59.14 -14.70
CA MET A 13 1.21 58.15 -15.31
C MET A 13 2.57 58.47 -14.68
N VAL A 14 3.15 57.74 -13.74
CA VAL A 14 3.37 56.30 -13.70
C VAL A 14 3.56 55.94 -12.22
N LEU A 15 2.48 55.60 -11.52
CA LEU A 15 2.61 54.61 -10.46
C LEU A 15 1.94 53.37 -11.01
N SER A 16 2.61 52.75 -11.99
CA SER A 16 2.31 51.38 -12.36
C SER A 16 2.33 50.59 -11.05
N PRO A 17 1.22 49.98 -10.60
CA PRO A 17 1.31 48.92 -9.62
C PRO A 17 2.07 47.81 -10.34
N SER A 18 3.39 47.85 -10.23
CA SER A 18 4.24 46.73 -10.59
C SER A 18 3.77 45.62 -9.69
N LEU A 19 3.08 44.69 -10.33
CA LEU A 19 2.51 43.45 -9.87
C LEU A 19 3.06 43.03 -8.50
N PHE A 20 2.16 42.68 -7.58
CA PHE A 20 2.43 41.74 -6.50
C PHE A 20 2.79 40.36 -7.12
N ALA A 21 3.93 40.27 -7.81
CA ALA A 21 4.60 39.01 -8.03
C ALA A 21 5.37 38.75 -6.75
N LEU A 22 4.92 37.76 -5.98
CA LEU A 22 5.61 37.37 -4.76
C LEU A 22 7.07 37.07 -5.10
N THR A 23 8.00 37.64 -4.33
CA THR A 23 9.42 37.32 -4.50
C THR A 23 9.65 35.83 -4.28
N LEU A 24 10.71 35.25 -4.86
CA LEU A 24 10.97 33.82 -4.67
C LEU A 24 11.13 33.46 -3.18
N ASP A 25 11.75 34.34 -2.39
CA ASP A 25 11.96 34.11 -0.97
C ASP A 25 10.64 34.14 -0.19
N GLU A 26 9.78 35.13 -0.44
CA GLU A 26 8.44 35.17 0.15
C GLU A 26 7.61 33.96 -0.27
N LEU A 27 7.73 33.53 -1.54
CA LEU A 27 6.97 32.42 -2.09
C LEU A 27 7.39 31.12 -1.43
N THR A 28 8.69 30.94 -1.26
CA THR A 28 9.27 29.78 -0.58
C THR A 28 8.88 29.77 0.90
N GLN A 29 8.81 30.93 1.54
CA GLN A 29 8.37 31.04 2.94
C GLN A 29 6.89 30.64 3.09
N GLN A 30 6.01 31.15 2.24
CA GLN A 30 4.59 30.77 2.24
C GLN A 30 4.39 29.28 1.91
N ALA A 31 5.14 28.76 0.94
CA ALA A 31 5.08 27.35 0.58
C ALA A 31 5.50 26.43 1.74
N LYS A 32 6.54 26.82 2.49
CA LYS A 32 6.98 26.13 3.72
C LYS A 32 5.97 26.22 4.87
N GLN A 33 5.09 27.21 4.86
CA GLN A 33 4.02 27.36 5.85
C GLN A 33 2.76 26.56 5.52
N GLY A 34 2.76 25.81 4.40
CA GLY A 34 1.60 25.02 3.99
C GLY A 34 0.61 25.74 3.09
N ASP A 35 0.94 26.94 2.58
CA ASP A 35 0.08 27.62 1.62
C ASP A 35 0.07 26.86 0.29
N ALA A 36 -1.05 26.17 0.01
CA ALA A 36 -1.20 25.29 -1.14
C ALA A 36 -1.02 26.02 -2.48
N LYS A 37 -1.40 27.30 -2.55
CA LYS A 37 -1.25 28.12 -3.75
C LYS A 37 0.21 28.52 -3.96
N ALA A 38 0.91 28.90 -2.89
CA ALA A 38 2.34 29.20 -2.93
C ALA A 38 3.17 27.96 -3.29
N GLN A 39 2.82 26.79 -2.76
CA GLN A 39 3.43 25.51 -3.11
C GLN A 39 3.27 25.21 -4.60
N TYR A 40 2.06 25.37 -5.15
CA TYR A 40 1.81 25.16 -6.58
C TYR A 40 2.55 26.18 -7.46
N GLN A 41 2.57 27.46 -7.08
CA GLN A 41 3.35 28.47 -7.79
C GLN A 41 4.85 28.18 -7.77
N LEU A 42 5.38 27.69 -6.65
CA LEU A 42 6.77 27.28 -6.52
C LEU A 42 7.07 26.05 -7.38
N ALA A 43 6.14 25.08 -7.45
CA ALA A 43 6.23 23.94 -8.36
C ALA A 43 6.33 24.39 -9.82
N GLN A 44 5.47 25.34 -10.24
CA GLN A 44 5.53 25.87 -11.60
C GLN A 44 6.84 26.60 -11.89
N ARG A 45 7.40 27.35 -10.92
CA ARG A 45 8.73 27.97 -11.08
C ARG A 45 9.83 26.93 -11.25
N PHE A 46 9.81 25.82 -10.51
CA PHE A 46 10.75 24.70 -10.72
C PHE A 46 10.53 23.98 -12.06
N LYS A 47 9.31 23.94 -12.59
CA LYS A 47 9.03 23.39 -13.93
C LYS A 47 9.54 24.27 -15.05
N THR A 48 9.41 25.58 -14.93
CA THR A 48 9.76 26.54 -16.00
C THR A 48 11.18 27.06 -15.87
N GLY A 49 11.80 26.97 -14.69
CA GLY A 49 13.07 27.62 -14.38
C GLY A 49 12.93 29.13 -14.12
N ASP A 50 11.73 29.63 -13.81
CA ASP A 50 11.51 31.05 -13.54
C ASP A 50 12.02 31.44 -12.15
N GLY A 51 13.15 32.14 -12.11
CA GLY A 51 13.82 32.59 -10.87
C GLY A 51 14.51 31.47 -10.08
N VAL A 52 14.44 30.22 -10.52
CA VAL A 52 15.09 29.04 -9.92
C VAL A 52 15.71 28.15 -10.98
N THR A 53 16.66 27.30 -10.59
CA THR A 53 17.12 26.23 -11.48
C THR A 53 15.97 25.24 -11.72
N GLN A 54 15.69 24.97 -12.99
CA GLN A 54 14.66 24.01 -13.38
C GLN A 54 14.96 22.63 -12.79
N SER A 55 13.96 22.01 -12.15
CA SER A 55 14.11 20.72 -11.48
C SER A 55 12.77 19.98 -11.47
N ALA A 56 12.68 18.90 -12.24
CA ALA A 56 11.50 18.06 -12.29
C ALA A 56 11.18 17.41 -10.93
N LYS A 57 12.23 17.11 -10.15
CA LYS A 57 12.09 16.53 -8.81
C LYS A 57 11.49 17.53 -7.82
N ASP A 58 12.00 18.76 -7.79
CA ASP A 58 11.51 19.79 -6.88
C ASP A 58 10.13 20.29 -7.30
N ALA A 59 9.89 20.40 -8.61
CA ALA A 59 8.57 20.63 -9.17
C ALA A 59 7.56 19.60 -8.66
N PHE A 60 7.85 18.30 -8.84
CA PHE A 60 6.97 17.23 -8.38
C PHE A 60 6.73 17.30 -6.86
N TYR A 61 7.79 17.51 -6.07
CA TYR A 61 7.68 17.63 -4.62
C TYR A 61 6.72 18.75 -4.20
N TRP A 62 6.88 19.96 -4.75
CA TRP A 62 6.01 21.08 -4.39
C TRP A 62 4.59 20.93 -4.94
N LEU A 63 4.44 20.26 -6.10
CA LEU A 63 3.14 19.90 -6.66
C LEU A 63 2.41 18.92 -5.74
N ASP A 64 3.09 17.89 -5.25
CA ASP A 64 2.57 16.90 -4.31
C ASP A 64 2.15 17.53 -2.98
N GLN A 65 2.98 18.40 -2.41
CA GLN A 65 2.63 19.15 -1.21
C GLN A 65 1.40 20.05 -1.43
N ALA A 66 1.31 20.73 -2.56
CA ALA A 66 0.18 21.57 -2.91
C ALA A 66 -1.12 20.73 -3.00
N ALA A 67 -1.07 19.56 -3.63
CA ALA A 67 -2.20 18.65 -3.75
C ALA A 67 -2.65 18.13 -2.38
N GLN A 68 -1.71 17.73 -1.51
CA GLN A 68 -2.01 17.29 -0.13
C GLN A 68 -2.65 18.41 0.71
N ASN A 69 -2.27 19.66 0.47
CA ASN A 69 -2.85 20.83 1.12
C ASN A 69 -4.10 21.39 0.41
N GLY A 70 -4.65 20.66 -0.57
CA GLY A 70 -5.95 20.96 -1.19
C GLY A 70 -5.90 21.89 -2.41
N GLN A 71 -4.73 22.15 -2.99
CA GLN A 71 -4.64 22.86 -4.27
C GLN A 71 -5.13 21.95 -5.40
N LEU A 72 -6.31 22.26 -5.91
CA LEU A 72 -6.94 21.48 -6.98
C LEU A 72 -6.08 21.40 -8.25
N ASP A 73 -5.49 22.51 -8.70
CA ASP A 73 -4.67 22.52 -9.93
C ASP A 73 -3.49 21.55 -9.83
N ALA A 74 -2.90 21.43 -8.64
CA ALA A 74 -1.80 20.50 -8.39
C ALA A 74 -2.28 19.04 -8.42
N SER A 75 -3.43 18.74 -7.79
CA SER A 75 -4.05 17.42 -7.83
C SER A 75 -4.41 16.98 -9.26
N ILE A 76 -4.90 17.90 -10.08
CA ILE A 76 -5.20 17.65 -11.50
C ILE A 76 -3.93 17.34 -12.27
N GLU A 77 -2.89 18.16 -12.11
CA GLU A 77 -1.64 18.00 -12.84
C GLU A 77 -0.93 16.68 -12.47
N LEU A 78 -0.93 16.30 -11.19
CA LEU A 78 -0.39 15.01 -10.75
C LEU A 78 -1.21 13.83 -11.29
N ALA A 79 -2.54 13.93 -11.29
CA ALA A 79 -3.39 12.89 -11.84
C ALA A 79 -3.15 12.71 -13.35
N GLN A 80 -3.00 13.80 -14.10
CA GLN A 80 -2.66 13.78 -15.53
C GLN A 80 -1.28 13.16 -15.76
N GLN A 81 -0.26 13.62 -15.03
CA GLN A 81 1.09 13.08 -15.15
C GLN A 81 1.13 11.58 -14.84
N ALA A 82 0.37 11.11 -13.86
CA ALA A 82 0.32 9.70 -13.50
C ALA A 82 -0.39 8.83 -14.56
N VAL A 83 -1.38 9.37 -15.27
CA VAL A 83 -2.00 8.71 -16.44
C VAL A 83 -0.98 8.60 -17.59
N ASP A 84 -0.29 9.69 -17.90
CA ASP A 84 0.73 9.74 -18.96
C ASP A 84 1.93 8.81 -18.69
N HIS A 85 2.30 8.62 -17.42
CA HIS A 85 3.51 7.91 -16.99
C HIS A 85 3.20 6.58 -16.28
N SER A 86 2.17 5.84 -16.74
CA SER A 86 1.59 4.56 -16.26
C SER A 86 2.57 3.39 -15.86
N ALA A 87 3.87 3.63 -15.74
CA ALA A 87 4.85 2.69 -15.22
C ALA A 87 4.82 2.50 -13.69
N ASN A 88 4.27 3.44 -12.89
CA ASN A 88 4.18 3.30 -11.43
C ASN A 88 2.72 3.38 -10.89
N PRO A 89 2.03 2.24 -10.71
CA PRO A 89 0.64 2.17 -10.25
C PRO A 89 0.33 2.84 -8.90
N GLY A 90 1.33 3.06 -8.05
CA GLY A 90 1.13 3.60 -6.70
C GLY A 90 0.80 5.10 -6.69
N ASP A 91 1.46 5.87 -7.54
CA ASP A 91 1.36 7.35 -7.53
C ASP A 91 0.05 7.80 -8.19
N PHE A 92 -0.43 7.06 -9.19
CA PHE A 92 -1.75 7.29 -9.80
C PHE A 92 -2.89 7.15 -8.80
N ALA A 93 -2.90 6.07 -8.01
CA ALA A 93 -3.99 5.77 -7.09
C ALA A 93 -4.16 6.86 -6.02
N GLU A 94 -3.06 7.43 -5.51
CA GLU A 94 -3.08 8.43 -4.45
C GLU A 94 -3.58 9.80 -4.92
N HIS A 95 -3.06 10.30 -6.05
CA HIS A 95 -3.48 11.60 -6.60
C HIS A 95 -4.89 11.57 -7.20
N PHE A 96 -5.24 10.46 -7.87
CA PHE A 96 -6.59 10.24 -8.37
C PHE A 96 -7.60 10.10 -7.22
N TYR A 97 -7.22 9.44 -6.12
CA TYR A 97 -8.02 9.40 -4.88
C TYR A 97 -8.29 10.80 -4.32
N ALA A 98 -7.26 11.65 -4.21
CA ALA A 98 -7.41 13.01 -3.70
C ALA A 98 -8.39 13.83 -4.56
N LEU A 99 -8.27 13.74 -5.89
CA LEU A 99 -9.18 14.43 -6.82
C LEU A 99 -10.63 13.94 -6.71
N ILE A 100 -10.86 12.62 -6.63
CA ILE A 100 -12.20 12.07 -6.45
C ILE A 100 -12.77 12.47 -5.08
N LYS A 101 -11.96 12.43 -4.01
CA LYS A 101 -12.39 12.84 -2.67
C LYS A 101 -12.85 14.30 -2.65
N LEU A 102 -12.10 15.18 -3.32
CA LEU A 102 -12.47 16.59 -3.46
C LEU A 102 -13.77 16.76 -4.27
N ALA A 103 -13.90 16.05 -5.40
CA ALA A 103 -15.14 16.06 -6.19
C ALA A 103 -16.36 15.53 -5.40
N ALA A 104 -16.17 14.47 -4.60
CA ALA A 104 -17.18 13.89 -3.74
C ALA A 104 -17.56 14.80 -2.55
N SER A 105 -16.69 15.73 -2.17
CA SER A 105 -16.99 16.78 -1.18
C SER A 105 -17.88 17.91 -1.71
N GLY A 106 -18.15 17.93 -3.03
CA GLY A 106 -19.02 18.93 -3.68
C GLY A 106 -18.25 20.03 -4.43
N ASP A 107 -16.93 19.92 -4.58
CA ASP A 107 -16.15 20.90 -5.33
C ASP A 107 -16.45 20.82 -6.84
N ALA A 108 -17.09 21.86 -7.38
CA ALA A 108 -17.51 21.91 -8.78
C ALA A 108 -16.33 21.93 -9.77
N ASN A 109 -15.19 22.49 -9.38
CA ASN A 109 -13.99 22.51 -10.22
C ASN A 109 -13.36 21.11 -10.26
N ALA A 110 -13.30 20.41 -9.12
CA ALA A 110 -12.84 19.03 -9.04
C ALA A 110 -13.75 18.08 -9.82
N GLN A 111 -15.08 18.26 -9.73
CA GLN A 111 -16.04 17.51 -10.53
C GLN A 111 -15.85 17.75 -12.03
N THR A 112 -15.67 19.01 -12.42
CA THR A 112 -15.41 19.39 -13.83
C THR A 112 -14.08 18.82 -14.32
N ALA A 113 -13.04 18.84 -13.50
CA ALA A 113 -11.73 18.31 -13.82
C ALA A 113 -11.74 16.78 -13.93
N LEU A 114 -12.44 16.10 -13.02
CA LEU A 114 -12.67 14.67 -13.08
C LEU A 114 -13.44 14.31 -14.36
N ALA A 115 -14.50 15.04 -14.69
CA ALA A 115 -15.25 14.85 -15.95
C ALA A 115 -14.35 15.06 -17.19
N LYS A 116 -13.49 16.08 -17.19
CA LYS A 116 -12.51 16.31 -18.26
C LYS A 116 -11.47 15.19 -18.36
N LEU A 117 -11.01 14.64 -17.24
CA LEU A 117 -10.12 13.45 -17.23
C LEU A 117 -10.82 12.23 -17.83
N TYR A 118 -12.07 11.97 -17.43
CA TYR A 118 -12.88 10.90 -18.04
C TYR A 118 -13.12 11.12 -19.55
N GLN A 119 -13.20 12.37 -20.00
CA GLN A 119 -13.49 12.72 -21.40
C GLN A 119 -12.25 12.75 -22.31
N ASN A 120 -11.11 13.24 -21.81
CA ASN A 120 -9.93 13.56 -22.62
C ASN A 120 -8.82 12.49 -22.57
N GLU A 121 -8.67 11.77 -21.46
CA GLU A 121 -7.43 11.05 -21.12
C GLU A 121 -7.64 9.55 -20.86
N GLY A 122 -8.70 8.95 -21.43
CA GLY A 122 -8.76 7.49 -21.55
C GLY A 122 -8.50 6.72 -20.26
N ILE A 123 -9.35 6.90 -19.23
CA ILE A 123 -9.40 5.96 -18.09
C ILE A 123 -9.62 4.49 -18.54
N ALA A 124 -10.00 4.29 -19.81
CA ALA A 124 -10.06 3.00 -20.48
C ALA A 124 -8.75 2.19 -20.48
N ASP A 125 -7.57 2.83 -20.45
CA ASP A 125 -6.28 2.13 -20.38
C ASP A 125 -5.81 1.86 -18.94
N ILE A 126 -6.57 2.34 -17.95
CA ILE A 126 -6.27 2.16 -16.53
C ILE A 126 -6.87 0.84 -16.07
N ASP A 127 -6.08 0.05 -15.33
CA ASP A 127 -6.54 -1.23 -14.81
C ASP A 127 -7.81 -1.01 -13.96
N PRO A 128 -8.94 -1.63 -14.32
CA PRO A 128 -10.19 -1.53 -13.56
C PRO A 128 -10.02 -1.86 -12.07
N LYS A 129 -9.03 -2.68 -11.71
CA LYS A 129 -8.70 -2.98 -10.31
C LYS A 129 -8.14 -1.78 -9.55
N GLN A 130 -7.35 -0.92 -10.19
CA GLN A 130 -6.81 0.28 -9.57
C GLN A 130 -7.92 1.30 -9.31
N LEU A 131 -8.84 1.47 -10.27
CA LEU A 131 -10.02 2.31 -10.09
C LEU A 131 -10.91 1.77 -8.95
N ALA A 132 -11.12 0.46 -8.92
CA ALA A 132 -11.90 -0.19 -7.86
C ALA A 132 -11.25 0.03 -6.48
N GLU A 133 -9.93 -0.02 -6.38
CA GLU A 133 -9.19 0.27 -5.14
C GLU A 133 -9.50 1.67 -4.61
N VAL A 134 -9.43 2.68 -5.48
CA VAL A 134 -9.73 4.08 -5.13
C VAL A 134 -11.17 4.23 -4.65
N TRP A 135 -12.14 3.67 -5.37
CA TRP A 135 -13.55 3.74 -5.01
C TRP A 135 -13.85 3.03 -3.68
N TYR A 136 -13.29 1.84 -3.47
CA TYR A 136 -13.47 1.12 -2.21
C TYR A 136 -12.82 1.84 -1.04
N HIS A 137 -11.65 2.45 -1.23
CA HIS A 137 -10.99 3.25 -0.21
C HIS A 137 -11.86 4.44 0.24
N ILE A 138 -12.44 5.19 -0.71
CA ILE A 138 -13.35 6.30 -0.41
C ILE A 138 -14.61 5.81 0.30
N ALA A 139 -15.22 4.75 -0.23
CA ALA A 139 -16.48 4.22 0.29
C ALA A 139 -16.33 3.54 1.66
N ALA A 140 -15.15 3.02 1.99
CA ALA A 140 -14.86 2.36 3.26
C ALA A 140 -15.07 3.27 4.48
N GLU A 141 -14.91 4.59 4.33
CA GLU A 141 -15.18 5.57 5.40
C GLU A 141 -16.66 5.59 5.81
N LYS A 142 -17.57 5.18 4.91
CA LYS A 142 -19.02 5.32 5.08
C LYS A 142 -19.79 4.01 4.96
N SER A 143 -19.13 2.90 4.59
CA SER A 143 -19.76 1.62 4.31
C SER A 143 -18.89 0.45 4.76
N ASP A 144 -19.42 -0.35 5.68
CA ASP A 144 -18.79 -1.58 6.14
C ASP A 144 -18.58 -2.59 5.00
N ALA A 145 -19.51 -2.62 4.03
CA ALA A 145 -19.40 -3.47 2.85
C ALA A 145 -18.24 -3.03 1.96
N ALA A 146 -18.03 -1.72 1.79
CA ALA A 146 -16.90 -1.20 1.03
C ALA A 146 -15.57 -1.40 1.77
N SER A 147 -15.55 -1.27 3.10
CA SER A 147 -14.38 -1.55 3.94
C SER A 147 -13.94 -3.02 3.86
N ALA A 148 -14.91 -3.95 3.89
CA ALA A 148 -14.65 -5.37 3.68
C ALA A 148 -14.13 -5.66 2.27
N ALA A 149 -14.71 -5.04 1.24
CA ALA A 149 -14.27 -5.19 -0.14
C ALA A 149 -12.85 -4.62 -0.36
N TYR A 150 -12.53 -3.46 0.23
CA TYR A 150 -11.20 -2.88 0.20
C TYR A 150 -10.16 -3.83 0.83
N SER A 151 -10.47 -4.35 2.02
CA SER A 151 -9.60 -5.29 2.73
C SER A 151 -9.33 -6.57 1.94
N ALA A 152 -10.36 -7.13 1.30
CA ALA A 152 -10.23 -8.31 0.46
C ALA A 152 -9.35 -8.06 -0.78
N LEU A 153 -9.49 -6.88 -1.40
CA LEU A 153 -8.66 -6.48 -2.53
C LEU A 153 -7.18 -6.39 -2.15
N LEU A 154 -6.86 -5.75 -1.03
CA LEU A 154 -5.49 -5.64 -0.51
C LEU A 154 -4.88 -7.03 -0.19
N GLU A 155 -5.66 -7.92 0.40
CA GLU A 155 -5.23 -9.29 0.69
C GLU A 155 -4.89 -10.06 -0.60
N GLN A 156 -5.73 -9.93 -1.63
CA GLN A 156 -5.47 -10.53 -2.93
C GLN A 156 -4.16 -10.02 -3.55
N GLN A 157 -3.94 -8.71 -3.53
CA GLN A 157 -2.69 -8.11 -4.04
C GLN A 157 -1.46 -8.61 -3.27
N PHE A 158 -1.55 -8.68 -1.94
CA PHE A 158 -0.47 -9.19 -1.09
C PHE A 158 -0.14 -10.64 -1.40
N ASN A 159 -1.16 -11.49 -1.54
CA ASN A 159 -0.99 -12.90 -1.91
C ASN A 159 -0.36 -13.06 -3.30
N GLN A 160 -0.75 -12.25 -4.28
CA GLN A 160 -0.16 -12.26 -5.63
C GLN A 160 1.33 -11.86 -5.61
N ARG A 161 1.70 -10.81 -4.85
CA ARG A 161 3.11 -10.41 -4.71
C ARG A 161 3.95 -11.52 -4.08
N ARG A 162 3.43 -12.17 -3.04
CA ARG A 162 4.10 -13.30 -2.39
C ARG A 162 4.30 -14.48 -3.35
N ALA A 163 3.29 -14.83 -4.14
CA ALA A 163 3.39 -15.89 -5.13
C ALA A 163 4.45 -15.61 -6.19
N LYS A 164 4.54 -14.35 -6.67
CA LYS A 164 5.60 -13.92 -7.60
C LYS A 164 7.00 -14.05 -6.99
N GLN A 165 7.18 -13.64 -5.74
CA GLN A 165 8.46 -13.74 -5.02
C GLN A 165 8.90 -15.20 -4.82
N ILE A 166 7.98 -16.08 -4.44
CA ILE A 166 8.26 -17.52 -4.28
C ILE A 166 8.68 -18.13 -5.63
N LYS A 167 7.99 -17.77 -6.72
CA LYS A 167 8.34 -18.22 -8.06
C LYS A 167 9.76 -17.78 -8.46
N GLN A 168 10.10 -16.50 -8.22
CA GLN A 168 11.44 -15.98 -8.48
C GLN A 168 12.53 -16.68 -7.63
N PHE A 169 12.24 -16.98 -6.36
CA PHE A 169 13.17 -17.71 -5.49
C PHE A 169 13.45 -19.13 -6.01
N ASN A 170 12.40 -19.86 -6.38
CA ASN A 170 12.53 -21.23 -6.91
C ASN A 170 13.23 -21.29 -8.28
N GLU A 171 13.15 -20.22 -9.08
CA GLU A 171 13.87 -20.10 -10.36
C GLU A 171 15.38 -19.79 -10.18
N LEU A 172 15.79 -19.31 -8.99
CA LEU A 172 17.17 -18.94 -8.66
C LEU A 172 17.95 -20.02 -7.90
N GLU A 173 17.34 -21.15 -7.54
CA GLU A 173 18.04 -22.34 -7.05
C GLU A 173 18.44 -23.24 -8.25
N PRO A 174 19.65 -23.12 -8.84
CA PRO A 174 20.12 -24.16 -9.74
C PRO A 174 20.38 -25.42 -8.91
N VAL A 175 19.82 -26.54 -9.38
CA VAL A 175 20.00 -27.91 -8.89
C VAL A 175 21.48 -28.17 -8.54
N SER A 176 21.86 -27.93 -7.29
CA SER A 176 23.19 -28.18 -6.75
C SER A 176 23.12 -28.77 -5.35
N ALA A 177 22.08 -29.58 -5.10
CA ALA A 177 22.12 -30.59 -4.06
C ALA A 177 22.62 -31.91 -4.68
N ALA A 178 23.90 -31.94 -5.07
CA ALA A 178 24.59 -33.19 -5.34
C ALA A 178 24.66 -34.01 -4.04
N ARG A 179 23.94 -35.14 -3.98
CA ARG A 179 24.28 -36.26 -3.10
C ARG A 179 24.99 -37.33 -3.94
N PRO A 180 26.05 -37.99 -3.42
CA PRO A 180 26.89 -38.88 -4.20
C PRO A 180 26.19 -40.20 -4.54
N ALA A 181 26.65 -40.76 -5.65
CA ALA A 181 26.10 -41.83 -6.47
C ALA A 181 26.03 -43.23 -5.84
N ASP A 182 25.17 -44.05 -6.46
CA ASP A 182 25.27 -45.49 -6.70
C ASP A 182 25.71 -46.40 -5.55
N ILE A 183 24.78 -47.13 -4.90
CA ILE A 183 24.75 -48.62 -4.72
C ILE A 183 23.36 -49.02 -4.15
N GLN A 184 22.28 -49.10 -4.94
CA GLN A 184 21.06 -49.83 -4.47
C GLN A 184 20.04 -50.23 -5.56
N ALA A 185 20.32 -50.00 -6.85
CA ALA A 185 19.29 -50.09 -7.90
C ALA A 185 19.03 -51.49 -8.48
N GLU A 186 19.91 -52.49 -8.30
CA GLU A 186 19.78 -53.78 -9.01
C GLU A 186 18.86 -54.82 -8.34
N GLN A 187 18.50 -54.70 -7.07
CA GLN A 187 17.66 -55.72 -6.41
C GLN A 187 16.15 -55.60 -6.71
N ASN A 188 15.69 -54.46 -7.24
CA ASN A 188 14.26 -54.19 -7.38
C ASN A 188 13.63 -54.65 -8.72
N SER A 189 14.41 -54.87 -9.79
CA SER A 189 13.85 -55.10 -11.14
C SER A 189 13.03 -56.38 -11.26
N ALA A 190 13.45 -57.48 -10.62
CA ALA A 190 12.75 -58.77 -10.67
C ALA A 190 11.38 -58.74 -9.97
N ILE A 191 11.26 -57.96 -8.89
CA ILE A 191 10.00 -57.76 -8.14
C ILE A 191 9.00 -56.99 -9.02
N TRP A 192 9.48 -55.97 -9.74
CA TRP A 192 8.64 -55.21 -10.69
C TRP A 192 8.14 -56.06 -11.86
N TYR A 193 8.93 -57.01 -12.38
CA TYR A 193 8.46 -57.92 -13.43
C TYR A 193 7.34 -58.85 -12.95
N GLN A 194 7.44 -59.39 -11.74
CA GLN A 194 6.38 -60.25 -11.19
C GLN A 194 5.10 -59.47 -10.88
N ILE A 195 5.22 -58.25 -10.35
CA ILE A 195 4.07 -57.36 -10.13
C ILE A 195 3.43 -56.97 -11.47
N ALA A 196 4.22 -56.62 -12.49
CA ALA A 196 3.70 -56.26 -13.81
C ALA A 196 2.94 -57.42 -14.48
N LEU A 197 3.42 -58.66 -14.32
CA LEU A 197 2.78 -59.84 -14.89
C LEU A 197 1.46 -60.18 -14.15
N GLY A 198 1.43 -60.01 -12.83
CA GLY A 198 0.20 -60.14 -12.02
C GLY A 198 -0.85 -59.07 -12.34
N VAL A 199 -0.43 -57.83 -12.54
CA VAL A 199 -1.32 -56.72 -12.95
C VAL A 199 -1.86 -56.93 -14.37
N SER A 200 -1.04 -57.42 -15.29
CA SER A 200 -1.47 -57.74 -16.67
C SER A 200 -2.56 -58.84 -16.70
N LEU A 201 -2.41 -59.89 -15.88
CA LEU A 201 -3.42 -60.94 -15.76
C LEU A 201 -4.74 -60.43 -15.16
N LEU A 202 -4.67 -59.59 -14.13
CA LEU A 202 -5.84 -58.95 -13.53
C LEU A 202 -6.58 -58.04 -14.52
N ILE A 203 -5.85 -57.24 -15.31
CA ILE A 203 -6.44 -56.38 -16.34
C ILE A 203 -7.13 -57.23 -17.42
N SER A 204 -6.53 -58.35 -17.83
CA SER A 204 -7.15 -59.23 -18.84
C SER A 204 -8.45 -59.89 -18.34
N ALA A 205 -8.48 -60.31 -17.06
CA ALA A 205 -9.66 -60.88 -16.43
C ALA A 205 -10.78 -59.84 -16.26
N LEU A 206 -10.43 -58.62 -15.88
CA LEU A 206 -11.36 -57.50 -15.71
C LEU A 206 -11.92 -57.03 -17.07
N PHE A 207 -11.09 -57.05 -18.12
CA PHE A 207 -11.50 -56.76 -19.49
C PHE A 207 -12.42 -57.84 -20.07
N ALA A 208 -12.16 -59.12 -19.80
CA ALA A 208 -13.07 -60.21 -20.17
C ALA A 208 -14.43 -60.11 -19.46
N LEU A 209 -14.43 -59.65 -18.20
CA LEU A 209 -15.64 -59.42 -17.38
C LEU A 209 -16.43 -58.19 -17.87
N LEU A 210 -15.74 -57.15 -18.34
CA LEU A 210 -16.35 -55.97 -19.00
C LEU A 210 -16.91 -56.30 -20.39
N LEU A 211 -16.30 -57.22 -21.14
CA LEU A 211 -16.82 -57.66 -22.44
C LEU A 211 -18.08 -58.53 -22.34
N LEU A 212 -18.31 -59.17 -21.18
CA LEU A 212 -19.51 -59.97 -20.88
C LEU A 212 -20.71 -59.10 -20.45
N ASN A 213 -20.49 -57.94 -19.82
CA ASN A 213 -21.52 -56.92 -19.59
C ASN A 213 -21.60 -55.97 -20.79
N LYS A 214 -22.05 -56.51 -21.92
CA LYS A 214 -22.01 -55.78 -23.19
C LYS A 214 -22.81 -54.47 -23.11
N LYS A 215 -22.25 -53.47 -23.79
CA LYS A 215 -22.91 -52.31 -24.43
C LYS A 215 -23.09 -51.06 -23.55
N GLY A 216 -22.02 -50.28 -23.55
CA GLY A 216 -22.06 -48.93 -24.13
C GLY A 216 -22.15 -47.78 -23.13
N ALA A 217 -21.08 -47.00 -23.01
CA ALA A 217 -21.13 -45.54 -22.91
C ALA A 217 -19.71 -44.94 -23.05
N PRO A 218 -19.53 -43.75 -23.67
CA PRO A 218 -18.23 -43.16 -23.94
C PRO A 218 -17.76 -42.17 -22.84
N HIS A 219 -16.47 -42.23 -22.51
CA HIS A 219 -15.53 -41.12 -22.20
C HIS A 219 -16.09 -39.80 -21.58
N HIS A 220 -16.62 -39.81 -20.35
CA HIS A 220 -16.95 -38.57 -19.58
C HIS A 220 -16.48 -38.54 -18.10
N SER A 221 -15.85 -39.62 -17.58
CA SER A 221 -15.65 -39.79 -16.13
C SER A 221 -14.46 -39.05 -15.51
N GLU A 222 -13.41 -38.73 -16.28
CA GLU A 222 -12.19 -38.14 -15.70
C GLU A 222 -12.38 -36.66 -15.32
N HIS A 223 -13.10 -35.89 -16.14
CA HIS A 223 -13.39 -34.48 -15.83
C HIS A 223 -14.37 -34.33 -14.67
N GLU A 224 -15.37 -35.21 -14.54
CA GLU A 224 -16.29 -35.18 -13.39
C GLU A 224 -15.60 -35.52 -12.08
N GLN A 225 -14.66 -36.48 -12.10
CA GLN A 225 -13.85 -36.81 -10.92
C GLN A 225 -12.93 -35.66 -10.52
N GLN A 226 -12.30 -34.99 -11.50
CA GLN A 226 -11.42 -33.87 -11.24
C GLN A 226 -12.19 -32.65 -10.71
N ILE A 227 -13.38 -32.36 -11.24
CA ILE A 227 -14.27 -31.30 -10.75
C ILE A 227 -14.74 -31.62 -9.33
N SER A 228 -15.08 -32.87 -9.02
CA SER A 228 -15.48 -33.28 -7.66
C SER A 228 -14.35 -33.14 -6.64
N GLN A 229 -13.11 -33.48 -7.01
CA GLN A 229 -11.93 -33.30 -6.15
C GLN A 229 -11.61 -31.81 -5.90
N LEU A 230 -11.71 -30.98 -6.94
CA LEU A 230 -11.56 -29.53 -6.83
C LEU A 230 -12.63 -28.94 -5.90
N GLN A 231 -13.90 -29.36 -6.03
CA GLN A 231 -14.99 -28.93 -5.16
C GLN A 231 -14.79 -29.36 -3.70
N ALA A 232 -14.33 -30.59 -3.45
CA ALA A 232 -14.00 -31.06 -2.11
C ALA A 232 -12.88 -30.23 -1.46
N THR A 233 -11.86 -29.87 -2.24
CA THR A 233 -10.74 -29.05 -1.78
C THR A 233 -11.19 -27.62 -1.43
N ILE A 234 -12.00 -27.00 -2.29
CA ILE A 234 -12.57 -25.66 -2.03
C ILE A 234 -13.44 -25.68 -0.77
N HIS A 235 -14.26 -26.71 -0.59
CA HIS A 235 -15.09 -26.84 0.60
C HIS A 235 -14.24 -27.01 1.88
N GLN A 236 -13.18 -27.82 1.82
CA GLN A 236 -12.25 -27.98 2.93
C GLN A 236 -11.59 -26.64 3.30
N GLN A 237 -11.10 -25.88 2.32
CA GLN A 237 -10.48 -24.57 2.57
C GLN A 237 -11.47 -23.56 3.16
N ASN A 238 -12.72 -23.53 2.67
CA ASN A 238 -13.78 -22.68 3.22
C ASN A 238 -14.11 -23.02 4.68
N SER A 239 -14.07 -24.31 5.05
CA SER A 239 -14.29 -24.74 6.43
C SER A 239 -13.16 -24.26 7.37
N VAL A 240 -11.91 -24.29 6.90
CA VAL A 240 -10.74 -23.78 7.64
C VAL A 240 -10.83 -22.27 7.82
N MET A 241 -11.15 -21.52 6.75
CA MET A 241 -11.35 -20.07 6.85
C MET A 241 -12.46 -19.71 7.84
N LYS A 242 -13.57 -20.46 7.84
CA LYS A 242 -14.67 -20.27 8.79
C LYS A 242 -14.23 -20.53 10.23
N GLN A 243 -13.38 -21.53 10.45
CA GLN A 243 -12.82 -21.83 11.78
C GLN A 243 -11.90 -20.71 12.26
N GLN A 244 -11.01 -20.22 11.40
CA GLN A 244 -10.11 -19.10 11.71
C GLN A 244 -10.87 -17.82 12.04
N LYS A 245 -11.93 -17.50 11.27
CA LYS A 245 -12.79 -16.34 11.57
C LYS A 245 -13.43 -16.42 12.94
N ARG A 246 -13.93 -17.61 13.34
CA ARG A 246 -14.49 -17.83 14.69
C ARG A 246 -13.45 -17.67 15.79
N GLN A 247 -12.21 -18.12 15.56
CA GLN A 247 -11.11 -17.90 16.51
C GLN A 247 -10.82 -16.40 16.67
N LEU A 248 -10.78 -15.66 15.55
CA LEU A 248 -10.55 -14.21 15.57
C LEU A 248 -11.67 -13.45 16.30
N GLU A 249 -12.93 -13.80 16.06
CA GLU A 249 -14.07 -13.23 16.77
C GLU A 249 -14.03 -13.52 18.28
N THR A 250 -13.54 -14.71 18.67
CA THR A 250 -13.37 -15.08 20.07
C THR A 250 -12.29 -14.24 20.74
N LEU A 251 -11.15 -14.05 20.08
CA LEU A 251 -10.07 -13.17 20.54
C LEU A 251 -10.55 -11.73 20.64
N PHE A 252 -11.30 -11.24 19.65
CA PHE A 252 -11.87 -9.89 19.66
C PHE A 252 -12.83 -9.69 20.83
N ARG A 253 -13.69 -10.67 21.13
CA ARG A 253 -14.57 -10.62 22.31
C ARG A 253 -13.79 -10.64 23.62
N GLN A 254 -12.70 -11.40 23.70
CA GLN A 254 -11.82 -11.40 24.87
C GLN A 254 -11.15 -10.03 25.04
N PHE A 255 -10.67 -9.44 23.95
CA PHE A 255 -10.09 -8.09 23.95
C PHE A 255 -11.10 -7.04 24.39
N LYS A 256 -12.32 -7.08 23.84
CA LYS A 256 -13.40 -6.16 24.24
C LYS A 256 -13.80 -6.33 25.71
N LYS A 257 -13.77 -7.56 26.25
CA LYS A 257 -13.98 -7.81 27.69
C LYS A 257 -12.86 -7.26 28.56
N LEU A 258 -11.62 -7.20 28.04
CA LEU A 258 -10.50 -6.56 28.71
C LEU A 258 -10.62 -5.02 28.67
N GLU A 259 -11.20 -4.46 27.60
CA GLU A 259 -11.50 -3.02 27.52
C GLU A 259 -12.67 -2.59 28.42
N THR A 260 -13.66 -3.46 28.65
CA THR A 260 -14.84 -3.13 29.47
C THR A 260 -14.72 -3.47 30.96
N GLN A 261 -13.59 -4.03 31.40
CA GLN A 261 -13.30 -4.11 32.84
C GLN A 261 -13.01 -2.70 33.36
N PRO A 262 -13.74 -2.18 34.36
CA PRO A 262 -13.38 -0.91 34.96
C PRO A 262 -12.01 -1.08 35.60
N ALA A 263 -11.05 -0.28 35.14
CA ALA A 263 -9.71 -0.25 35.69
C ALA A 263 -9.81 -0.07 37.22
N ALA A 264 -9.51 -1.12 37.98
CA ALA A 264 -9.06 -0.95 39.34
C ALA A 264 -7.73 -0.22 39.23
N VAL A 265 -7.75 1.09 39.45
CA VAL A 265 -6.58 1.96 39.41
C VAL A 265 -5.84 1.84 40.74
N PRO A 266 -4.58 1.37 40.77
CA PRO A 266 -3.62 1.88 41.72
C PRO A 266 -2.85 3.05 41.07
N LYS A 267 -2.98 4.26 41.62
CA LYS A 267 -1.92 5.30 41.56
C LYS A 267 -0.80 4.85 42.53
N PRO A 268 0.51 5.18 42.35
CA PRO A 268 1.11 6.41 41.76
C PRO A 268 2.32 6.13 40.80
N GLU A 269 2.83 7.01 39.92
CA GLU A 269 3.92 8.01 40.10
C GLU A 269 4.28 8.62 38.70
N PRO A 270 4.71 9.90 38.58
CA PRO A 270 4.86 10.61 37.30
C PRO A 270 6.12 10.29 36.47
N LYS A 271 7.04 9.44 36.96
CA LYS A 271 8.26 9.06 36.23
C LYS A 271 8.08 7.87 35.28
N ASP A 272 7.14 6.98 35.58
CA ASP A 272 6.97 5.72 34.86
C ASP A 272 6.19 5.88 33.56
N HIS A 273 5.43 6.97 33.40
CA HIS A 273 4.67 7.22 32.19
C HIS A 273 5.57 7.42 30.96
N LYS A 274 6.70 8.13 31.11
CA LYS A 274 7.64 8.37 30.00
C LYS A 274 8.37 7.09 29.57
N LEU A 275 8.72 6.24 30.54
CA LEU A 275 9.32 4.93 30.25
C LEU A 275 8.30 3.99 29.59
N GLY A 276 7.07 3.98 30.08
CA GLY A 276 5.97 3.20 29.50
C GLY A 276 5.68 3.58 28.05
N LEU A 277 5.60 4.88 27.76
CA LEU A 277 5.47 5.40 26.40
C LEU A 277 6.65 4.98 25.52
N ALA A 278 7.89 5.15 25.99
CA ALA A 278 9.08 4.78 25.24
C ALA A 278 9.14 3.26 24.97
N ALA A 279 8.78 2.43 25.95
CA ALA A 279 8.71 0.98 25.81
C ALA A 279 7.65 0.58 24.79
N SER A 280 6.45 1.18 24.86
CA SER A 280 5.37 0.90 23.91
C SER A 280 5.74 1.27 22.47
N MET A 281 6.49 2.35 22.26
CA MET A 281 6.95 2.78 20.93
C MET A 281 7.87 1.74 20.26
N PHE A 282 8.59 0.95 21.06
CA PHE A 282 9.45 -0.13 20.58
C PHE A 282 8.75 -1.50 20.54
N GLY A 283 7.51 -1.58 21.05
CA GLY A 283 6.76 -2.82 21.22
C GLY A 283 7.14 -3.62 22.47
N PHE A 284 7.74 -2.97 23.47
CA PHE A 284 8.13 -3.58 24.75
C PHE A 284 7.16 -3.21 25.87
N ARG A 285 7.22 -3.98 26.96
CA ARG A 285 6.53 -3.63 28.21
C ARG A 285 7.51 -2.96 29.16
N ALA A 286 7.06 -1.92 29.85
CA ALA A 286 7.90 -1.15 30.78
C ALA A 286 8.51 -2.01 31.90
N ASN A 287 7.81 -3.09 32.28
CA ASN A 287 8.22 -4.04 33.30
C ASN A 287 9.07 -5.21 32.78
N SER A 288 9.32 -5.30 31.46
CA SER A 288 10.16 -6.35 30.86
C SER A 288 10.91 -5.79 29.64
N LEU A 289 11.96 -5.02 29.88
CA LEU A 289 12.78 -4.46 28.81
C LEU A 289 13.86 -5.48 28.37
N PRO A 290 14.07 -5.64 27.05
CA PRO A 290 15.13 -6.49 26.53
C PRO A 290 16.51 -5.82 26.67
N ASP A 291 17.58 -6.58 26.38
CA ASP A 291 18.94 -6.09 26.48
C ASP A 291 19.25 -4.92 25.51
N GLU A 292 20.31 -4.16 25.81
CA GLU A 292 20.71 -3.00 25.01
C GLU A 292 20.92 -3.35 23.52
N LYS A 293 21.43 -4.57 23.24
CA LYS A 293 21.68 -5.04 21.88
C LYS A 293 20.37 -5.23 21.10
N GLN A 294 19.35 -5.84 21.71
CA GLN A 294 18.03 -6.00 21.11
C GLN A 294 17.34 -4.64 20.94
N ILE A 295 17.45 -3.73 21.91
CA ILE A 295 16.89 -2.37 21.79
C ILE A 295 17.50 -1.62 20.60
N LYS A 296 18.84 -1.64 20.45
CA LYS A 296 19.53 -0.99 19.31
C LYS A 296 19.20 -1.66 17.99
N THR A 297 19.00 -2.97 17.97
CA THR A 297 18.59 -3.70 16.76
C THR A 297 17.18 -3.31 16.35
N ARG A 298 16.26 -3.24 17.32
CA ARG A 298 14.89 -2.79 17.09
C ARG A 298 14.84 -1.34 16.61
N TYR A 299 15.66 -0.46 17.20
CA TYR A 299 15.81 0.93 16.74
C TYR A 299 16.19 1.00 15.26
N LYS A 300 17.21 0.24 14.82
CA LYS A 300 17.62 0.22 13.40
C LYS A 300 16.49 -0.23 12.47
N GLN A 301 15.66 -1.18 12.91
CA GLN A 301 14.49 -1.62 12.14
C GLN A 301 13.44 -0.49 12.04
N LEU A 302 13.18 0.19 13.16
CA LEU A 302 12.22 1.30 13.21
C LEU A 302 12.71 2.52 12.42
N CYS A 303 14.02 2.79 12.38
CA CYS A 303 14.58 3.84 11.52
C CYS A 303 14.24 3.61 10.05
N LYS A 304 14.22 2.38 9.55
CA LYS A 304 13.84 2.11 8.15
C LYS A 304 12.38 2.45 7.83
N ILE A 305 11.55 2.63 8.85
CA ILE A 305 10.12 2.93 8.71
C ILE A 305 9.87 4.42 8.95
N TYR A 306 10.52 5.00 9.97
CA TYR A 306 10.28 6.39 10.37
C TYR A 306 11.24 7.39 9.71
N HIS A 307 12.24 6.95 8.94
CA HIS A 307 13.15 7.89 8.29
C HIS A 307 12.41 8.78 7.28
N PRO A 308 12.71 10.10 7.23
CA PRO A 308 12.11 11.05 6.29
C PRO A 308 12.19 10.58 4.83
N ASP A 309 13.34 10.03 4.44
CA ASP A 309 13.57 9.51 3.08
C ASP A 309 12.72 8.27 2.70
N LEU A 310 12.03 7.64 3.67
CA LEU A 310 11.28 6.39 3.51
C LEU A 310 9.81 6.51 3.94
N LYS A 311 9.24 7.73 3.82
CA LYS A 311 7.85 8.10 4.16
C LYS A 311 7.55 8.44 5.63
N GLY A 312 8.57 8.56 6.50
CA GLY A 312 8.38 9.06 7.87
C GLY A 312 8.49 10.58 7.96
N THR A 313 8.17 11.16 9.13
CA THR A 313 8.34 12.60 9.40
C THR A 313 9.52 12.88 10.35
N ASP A 314 10.10 14.07 10.25
CA ASP A 314 11.17 14.53 11.16
C ASP A 314 10.74 14.48 12.63
N GLU A 315 9.45 14.74 12.90
CA GLU A 315 8.88 14.63 14.23
C GLU A 315 8.86 13.19 14.76
N GLU A 316 8.50 12.22 13.91
CA GLU A 316 8.49 10.80 14.28
C GLU A 316 9.90 10.28 14.55
N MET A 317 10.89 10.68 13.75
CA MET A 317 12.29 10.38 14.04
C MET A 317 12.75 11.01 15.35
N LYS A 318 12.37 12.26 15.61
CA LYS A 318 12.72 12.93 16.86
C LYS A 318 12.09 12.23 18.07
N ARG A 319 10.85 11.76 17.95
CA ARG A 319 10.16 10.96 18.97
C ARG A 319 10.85 9.60 19.17
N LEU A 320 11.23 8.92 18.09
CA LEU A 320 11.94 7.64 18.13
C LEU A 320 13.31 7.77 18.81
N ASN A 321 14.05 8.82 18.48
CA ASN A 321 15.37 9.13 19.07
C ASN A 321 15.25 9.43 20.56
N ASN A 322 14.21 10.17 20.97
CA ASN A 322 13.96 10.47 22.37
C ASN A 322 13.55 9.21 23.15
N ALA A 323 12.69 8.36 22.56
CA ALA A 323 12.30 7.07 23.16
C ALA A 323 13.51 6.13 23.33
N LEU A 324 14.39 6.03 22.34
CA LEU A 324 15.64 5.27 22.45
C LEU A 324 16.49 5.76 23.64
N LYS A 325 16.66 7.08 23.77
CA LYS A 325 17.45 7.68 24.85
C LYS A 325 16.88 7.33 26.23
N ILE A 326 15.56 7.36 26.37
CA ILE A 326 14.87 7.00 27.63
C ILE A 326 15.07 5.52 27.95
N LEU A 327 14.95 4.63 26.97
CA LEU A 327 15.13 3.19 27.17
C LEU A 327 16.56 2.82 27.53
N LEU A 328 17.55 3.33 26.80
CA LEU A 328 18.97 3.06 27.09
C LEU A 328 19.40 3.65 28.44
N ALA A 329 18.88 4.81 28.82
CA ALA A 329 19.13 5.40 30.14
C ALA A 329 18.51 4.60 31.30
N HIS A 330 17.56 3.69 31.02
CA HIS A 330 16.95 2.82 32.02
C HIS A 330 17.61 1.43 32.06
N VAL A 331 18.02 0.89 30.91
CA VAL A 331 18.71 -0.40 30.81
C VAL A 331 20.18 -0.33 31.23
N ASN A 332 20.83 0.84 31.05
CA ASN A 332 22.24 1.04 31.41
C ASN A 332 22.43 1.68 32.80
N LYS A 333 21.39 1.70 33.65
CA LYS A 333 21.43 2.17 35.05
C LYS A 333 21.64 1.01 36.00
#